data_AF-A0A9N7YMB6-F1
#
_entry.id   AF-A0A9N7YMB6-F1
#
_cell.length_a   1.000
_cell.length_b   1.000
_cell.length_c   1.000
_cell.angle_alpha   90.00
_cell.angle_beta   90.00
_cell.angle_gamma   90.00
#
_symmetry.space_group_name_H-M   'P 1'
#
loop_
_entity.id
_entity.type
_entity.pdbx_description
1 polymer ?
#
loop_
_entity_poly.entity_id
_entity_poly.type
_entity_poly.pdbx_seq_one_letter_code
_entity_poly.pdbx_strand_id
1 'polypeptide(L)'
;MMQTTFALRRQTIVMSCPPVKQLLDLWPALRMQSEVFAEFQRITNQNLSNTFYAELDRHTPRLMALFRQKASRTGKNADALADIFKVHDEQVLHDIHSRRTTVLHALPVYLREDTSGFFQTCVDGLDEPGFGDASVALLTTISDNSMSRVHYQPEKISVVLEGEVVATLPRLADAFLIFQRIDQDN
;
A
#
# COMPACT_ATOMS: atom_id res chain seq x y z
N MET A 1 25.05 8.35 10.52
CA MET A 1 24.38 7.93 11.78
C MET A 1 23.48 6.71 11.58
N MET A 2 22.71 6.60 10.48
CA MET A 2 22.03 5.35 10.12
C MET A 2 22.92 4.35 9.37
N GLN A 3 23.77 4.78 8.43
CA GLN A 3 24.64 3.84 7.69
C GLN A 3 25.57 3.00 8.59
N THR A 4 26.14 3.61 9.64
CA THR A 4 27.08 2.94 10.57
C THR A 4 26.43 1.86 11.43
N THR A 5 25.11 1.87 11.54
CA THR A 5 24.31 0.94 12.35
C THR A 5 23.55 -0.09 11.50
N PHE A 6 23.79 -0.10 10.18
CA PHE A 6 23.14 -1.01 9.22
C PHE A 6 23.35 -2.48 9.57
N ALA A 7 24.60 -2.91 9.77
CA ALA A 7 24.92 -4.32 10.05
C ALA A 7 24.26 -4.80 11.35
N LEU A 8 24.32 -3.97 12.40
CA LEU A 8 23.70 -4.27 13.69
C LEU A 8 22.18 -4.38 13.57
N ARG A 9 21.52 -3.43 12.89
CA ARG A 9 20.07 -3.49 12.64
C ARG A 9 19.66 -4.78 11.94
N ARG A 10 20.32 -5.10 10.82
CA ARG A 10 19.99 -6.31 10.05
C ARG A 10 20.21 -7.56 10.89
N GLN A 11 21.28 -7.62 11.67
CA GLN A 11 21.52 -8.71 12.60
C GLN A 11 20.37 -8.83 13.61
N THR A 12 19.96 -7.74 14.26
CA THR A 12 18.84 -7.75 15.21
C THR A 12 17.53 -8.19 14.56
N ILE A 13 17.19 -7.67 13.38
CA ILE A 13 15.97 -8.05 12.65
C ILE A 13 15.98 -9.53 12.30
N VAL A 14 17.07 -10.03 11.70
CA VAL A 14 17.17 -11.41 11.22
C VAL A 14 17.27 -12.41 12.37
N MET A 15 18.00 -12.08 13.44
CA MET A 15 18.25 -13.03 14.53
C MET A 15 17.19 -12.99 15.63
N SER A 16 16.55 -11.85 15.86
CA SER A 16 15.66 -11.65 17.01
C SER A 16 14.22 -11.30 16.61
N CYS A 17 13.98 -10.88 15.37
CA CYS A 17 12.67 -10.48 14.85
C CYS A 17 11.84 -9.70 15.89
N PRO A 18 12.38 -8.60 16.46
CA PRO A 18 11.70 -7.89 17.53
C PRO A 18 10.39 -7.27 17.02
N PRO A 19 9.40 -7.04 17.90
CA PRO A 19 8.18 -6.33 17.52
C PRO A 19 8.47 -4.97 16.89
N VAL A 20 7.64 -4.54 15.94
CA VAL A 20 7.80 -3.30 15.18
C VAL A 20 7.97 -2.10 16.10
N LYS A 21 7.20 -2.04 17.19
CA LYS A 21 7.32 -0.99 18.21
C LYS A 21 8.75 -0.89 18.78
N GLN A 22 9.32 -2.03 19.20
CA GLN A 22 10.67 -2.08 19.75
C GLN A 22 11.72 -1.70 18.70
N LEU A 23 11.51 -2.12 17.45
CA LEU A 23 12.39 -1.76 16.33
C LEU A 23 12.41 -0.24 16.10
N LEU A 24 11.24 0.40 16.11
CA LEU A 24 11.10 1.85 15.94
C LEU A 24 11.64 2.63 17.13
N ASP A 25 11.59 2.10 18.35
CA ASP A 25 12.19 2.73 19.53
C ASP A 25 13.74 2.69 19.46
N LEU A 26 14.30 1.57 19.00
CA LEU A 26 15.76 1.42 18.81
C LEU A 26 16.28 2.26 17.63
N TRP A 27 15.50 2.38 16.57
CA TRP A 27 15.86 3.13 15.37
C TRP A 27 14.73 4.03 14.88
N PRO A 28 14.49 5.18 15.55
CA PRO A 28 13.38 6.09 15.22
C PRO A 28 13.44 6.64 13.79
N ALA A 29 14.64 6.71 13.22
CA ALA A 29 14.85 7.16 11.85
C ALA A 29 14.21 6.21 10.80
N LEU A 30 13.86 4.97 11.14
CA LEU A 30 13.08 4.08 10.27
C LEU A 30 11.64 4.59 10.04
N ARG A 31 11.15 5.56 10.82
CA ARG A 31 9.90 6.28 10.54
C ARG A 31 10.03 7.23 9.33
N MET A 32 11.26 7.52 8.89
CA MET A 32 11.51 8.37 7.72
C MET A 32 11.57 7.51 6.45
N GLN A 33 10.74 7.85 5.46
CA GLN A 33 10.70 7.15 4.18
C GLN A 33 12.06 7.09 3.48
N SER A 34 12.85 8.17 3.56
CA SER A 34 14.20 8.25 2.98
C SER A 34 15.15 7.20 3.57
N GLU A 35 15.04 6.89 4.86
CA GLU A 35 15.88 5.87 5.49
C GLU A 35 15.46 4.46 5.08
N VAL A 36 14.15 4.19 4.99
CA VAL A 36 13.64 2.91 4.46
C VAL A 36 14.11 2.68 3.03
N PHE A 37 14.08 3.70 2.17
CA PHE A 37 14.58 3.60 0.80
C PHE A 37 16.09 3.39 0.74
N ALA A 38 16.85 4.07 1.60
CA ALA A 38 18.30 3.89 1.68
C ALA A 38 18.68 2.49 2.19
N GLU A 39 17.90 1.90 3.10
CA GLU A 39 18.04 0.51 3.54
C GLU A 39 17.75 -0.47 2.41
N PHE A 40 16.64 -0.29 1.69
CA PHE A 40 16.29 -1.12 0.54
C PHE A 40 17.39 -1.07 -0.52
N GLN A 41 17.83 0.13 -0.91
CA GLN A 41 18.90 0.30 -1.90
C GLN A 41 20.21 -0.35 -1.42
N ARG A 42 20.52 -0.31 -0.12
CA ARG A 42 21.72 -0.98 0.41
C ARG A 42 21.62 -2.51 0.33
N ILE A 43 20.42 -3.08 0.45
CA ILE A 43 20.20 -4.53 0.40
C ILE A 43 20.13 -5.04 -1.05
N THR A 44 19.40 -4.34 -1.92
CA THR A 44 19.07 -4.81 -3.28
C THR A 44 19.91 -4.16 -4.38
N ASN A 45 20.61 -3.06 -4.06
CA ASN A 45 21.28 -2.19 -5.02
C ASN A 45 20.34 -1.59 -6.09
N GLN A 46 19.02 -1.53 -5.80
CA GLN A 46 18.01 -0.97 -6.71
C GLN A 46 17.36 0.28 -6.12
N ASN A 47 16.93 1.19 -7.02
CA ASN A 47 16.08 2.31 -6.62
C ASN A 47 14.63 1.83 -6.56
N LEU A 48 14.17 1.56 -5.33
CA LEU A 48 12.83 1.05 -5.03
C LEU A 48 11.72 1.79 -5.78
N SER A 49 11.69 3.13 -5.65
CA SER A 49 10.66 3.98 -6.24
C SER A 49 10.64 3.86 -7.77
N ASN A 50 11.80 4.01 -8.43
CA ASN A 50 11.88 3.96 -9.87
C ASN A 50 11.50 2.58 -10.42
N THR A 51 12.01 1.50 -9.81
CA THR A 51 11.73 0.13 -10.25
C THR A 51 10.23 -0.19 -10.09
N PHE A 52 9.65 0.10 -8.93
CA PHE A 52 8.24 -0.17 -8.68
C PHE A 52 7.33 0.59 -9.64
N TYR A 53 7.54 1.90 -9.78
CA TYR A 53 6.67 2.70 -10.62
C TYR A 53 6.81 2.37 -12.10
N ALA A 54 8.03 2.06 -12.57
CA ALA A 54 8.25 1.62 -13.94
C ALA A 54 7.48 0.32 -14.24
N GLU A 55 7.57 -0.69 -13.37
CA GLU A 55 6.88 -1.96 -13.58
C GLU A 55 5.37 -1.86 -13.39
N LEU A 56 4.90 -1.12 -12.39
CA LEU A 56 3.47 -0.87 -12.20
C LEU A 56 2.87 -0.16 -13.41
N ASP A 57 3.52 0.88 -13.93
CA ASP A 57 3.05 1.62 -15.10
C ASP A 57 3.07 0.78 -16.37
N ARG A 58 4.13 -0.01 -16.56
CA ARG A 58 4.27 -0.94 -17.68
C ARG A 58 3.10 -1.92 -17.75
N HIS A 59 2.65 -2.43 -16.61
CA HIS A 59 1.59 -3.44 -16.54
C HIS A 59 0.17 -2.85 -16.43
N THR A 60 0.04 -1.59 -16.00
CA THR A 60 -1.24 -0.91 -15.77
C THR A 60 -2.21 -1.02 -16.96
N PRO A 61 -1.84 -0.70 -18.21
CA PRO A 61 -2.78 -0.77 -19.34
C PRO A 61 -3.38 -2.17 -19.56
N ARG A 62 -2.55 -3.22 -19.44
CA ARG A 62 -2.97 -4.60 -19.63
C ARG A 62 -3.87 -5.07 -18.48
N LEU A 63 -3.51 -4.72 -17.24
CA LEU A 63 -4.32 -5.06 -16.06
C LEU A 63 -5.70 -4.40 -16.13
N MET A 64 -5.77 -3.10 -16.47
CA MET A 64 -7.04 -2.41 -16.64
C MET A 64 -7.94 -3.08 -17.69
N ALA A 65 -7.37 -3.49 -18.83
CA ALA A 65 -8.13 -4.19 -19.86
C ALA A 65 -8.70 -5.54 -19.37
N LEU A 66 -7.88 -6.34 -18.67
CA LEU A 66 -8.30 -7.63 -18.09
C LEU A 66 -9.41 -7.44 -17.05
N PHE A 67 -9.27 -6.45 -16.18
CA PHE A 67 -10.24 -6.21 -15.13
C PHE A 67 -11.58 -5.70 -15.70
N ARG A 68 -11.56 -4.82 -16.71
CA ARG A 68 -12.79 -4.41 -17.42
C ARG A 68 -13.45 -5.59 -18.13
N GLN A 69 -12.69 -6.45 -18.80
CA GLN A 69 -13.23 -7.66 -19.42
C GLN A 69 -13.91 -8.58 -18.38
N LYS A 70 -13.34 -8.68 -17.18
CA LYS A 70 -13.92 -9.45 -16.08
C LYS A 70 -15.15 -8.77 -15.48
N ALA A 71 -15.15 -7.44 -15.37
CA ALA A 71 -16.28 -6.64 -14.88
C ALA A 71 -17.54 -6.78 -15.76
N SER A 72 -17.39 -7.04 -17.06
CA SER A 72 -18.53 -7.29 -17.97
C SER A 72 -19.14 -8.69 -17.84
N ARG A 73 -18.69 -9.51 -16.88
CA ARG A 73 -19.24 -10.84 -16.60
C ARG A 73 -20.22 -10.76 -15.41
N THR A 74 -20.87 -11.86 -15.10
CA THR A 74 -21.77 -11.95 -13.95
C THR A 74 -21.06 -12.55 -12.73
N GLY A 75 -21.42 -12.07 -11.54
CA GLY A 75 -21.03 -12.65 -10.25
C GLY A 75 -20.33 -11.63 -9.35
N LYS A 76 -20.30 -11.91 -8.04
CA LYS A 76 -19.88 -10.96 -6.99
C LYS A 76 -18.58 -10.20 -7.30
N ASN A 77 -17.55 -10.88 -7.79
CA ASN A 77 -16.26 -10.24 -8.10
C ASN A 77 -16.33 -9.39 -9.39
N ALA A 78 -17.14 -9.80 -10.37
CA ALA A 78 -17.35 -8.99 -11.57
C ALA A 78 -18.12 -7.72 -11.21
N ASP A 79 -19.16 -7.83 -10.38
CA ASP A 79 -19.91 -6.70 -9.85
C ASP A 79 -18.97 -5.76 -9.06
N ALA A 80 -18.09 -6.32 -8.24
CA ALA A 80 -17.13 -5.52 -7.49
C ALA A 80 -16.09 -4.79 -8.35
N LEU A 81 -15.62 -5.43 -9.42
CA LEU A 81 -14.77 -4.76 -10.41
C LEU A 81 -15.56 -3.68 -11.17
N ALA A 82 -16.81 -3.94 -11.52
CA ALA A 82 -17.67 -2.97 -12.19
C ALA A 82 -17.88 -1.72 -11.32
N ASP A 83 -18.10 -1.88 -10.02
CA ASP A 83 -18.19 -0.77 -9.06
C ASP A 83 -16.90 0.07 -9.05
N ILE A 84 -15.73 -0.58 -9.00
CA ILE A 84 -14.42 0.10 -9.03
C ILE A 84 -14.26 0.92 -10.32
N PHE A 85 -14.59 0.33 -11.48
CA PHE A 85 -14.48 1.03 -12.76
C PHE A 85 -15.51 2.13 -12.94
N LYS A 86 -16.71 1.98 -12.38
CA LYS A 86 -17.72 3.05 -12.38
C LYS A 86 -17.17 4.30 -11.69
N VAL A 87 -16.61 4.16 -10.49
CA VAL A 87 -16.01 5.30 -9.76
C VAL A 87 -14.77 5.85 -10.49
N HIS A 88 -13.99 4.97 -11.13
CA HIS A 88 -12.85 5.40 -11.96
C HIS A 88 -13.30 6.27 -13.15
N ASP A 89 -14.30 5.82 -13.90
CA ASP A 89 -14.77 6.49 -15.11
C ASP A 89 -15.48 7.83 -14.79
N GLU A 90 -15.98 7.99 -13.56
CA GLU A 90 -16.53 9.26 -13.04
C GLU A 90 -15.44 10.29 -12.65
N GLN A 91 -14.15 9.91 -12.62
CA GLN A 91 -13.07 10.83 -12.30
C GLN A 91 -12.92 11.92 -13.38
N VAL A 92 -12.76 13.18 -12.96
CA VAL A 92 -12.49 14.29 -13.89
C VAL A 92 -11.12 14.13 -14.57
N LEU A 93 -10.13 13.61 -13.84
CA LEU A 93 -8.76 13.41 -14.32
C LEU A 93 -8.37 11.93 -14.33
N HIS A 94 -8.06 11.42 -15.52
CA HIS A 94 -7.62 10.04 -15.74
C HIS A 94 -6.09 9.95 -15.86
N ASP A 95 -5.40 10.55 -14.89
CA ASP A 95 -3.94 10.57 -14.82
C ASP A 95 -3.35 9.20 -14.44
N ILE A 96 -2.02 9.13 -14.35
CA ILE A 96 -1.36 7.87 -14.00
C ILE A 96 -1.67 7.44 -12.56
N HIS A 97 -1.88 8.39 -11.64
CA HIS A 97 -2.12 8.10 -10.24
C HIS A 97 -3.50 7.47 -10.03
N SER A 98 -4.54 7.99 -10.69
CA SER A 98 -5.87 7.38 -10.63
C SER A 98 -5.85 5.97 -11.21
N ARG A 99 -5.16 5.74 -12.33
CA ARG A 99 -5.01 4.39 -12.90
C ARG A 99 -4.30 3.42 -11.96
N ARG A 100 -3.19 3.84 -11.33
CA ARG A 100 -2.47 3.03 -10.34
C ARG A 100 -3.38 2.65 -9.17
N THR A 101 -4.13 3.61 -8.61
CA THR A 101 -5.09 3.37 -7.52
C THR A 101 -6.15 2.36 -7.94
N THR A 102 -6.74 2.51 -9.13
CA THR A 102 -7.72 1.56 -9.66
C THR A 102 -7.14 0.15 -9.78
N VAL A 103 -5.94 0.02 -10.34
CA VAL A 103 -5.28 -1.28 -10.49
C VAL A 103 -5.00 -1.93 -9.14
N LEU A 104 -4.49 -1.17 -8.17
CA LEU A 104 -4.14 -1.69 -6.84
C LEU A 104 -5.37 -2.16 -6.04
N HIS A 105 -6.52 -1.50 -6.18
CA HIS A 105 -7.78 -1.98 -5.59
C HIS A 105 -8.43 -3.12 -6.37
N ALA A 106 -8.33 -3.13 -7.70
CA ALA A 106 -8.95 -4.13 -8.54
C ALA A 106 -8.20 -5.49 -8.54
N LEU A 107 -6.88 -5.47 -8.35
CA LEU A 107 -6.05 -6.67 -8.41
C LEU A 107 -6.48 -7.76 -7.42
N PRO A 108 -6.66 -7.48 -6.10
CA PRO A 108 -7.10 -8.49 -5.15
C PRO A 108 -8.51 -9.02 -5.45
N VAL A 109 -9.42 -8.15 -5.91
CA VAL A 109 -10.78 -8.56 -6.32
C VAL A 109 -10.73 -9.52 -7.50
N TYR A 110 -9.85 -9.26 -8.47
CA TYR A 110 -9.63 -10.12 -9.63
C TYR A 110 -9.03 -11.48 -9.23
N LEU A 111 -8.07 -11.48 -8.30
CA LEU A 111 -7.43 -12.68 -7.74
C LEU A 111 -8.33 -13.42 -6.71
N ARG A 112 -9.46 -12.80 -6.33
CA ARG A 112 -10.43 -13.32 -5.34
C ARG A 112 -9.87 -13.39 -3.92
N GLU A 113 -9.01 -12.45 -3.57
CA GLU A 113 -8.43 -12.30 -2.25
C GLU A 113 -9.39 -11.51 -1.35
N ASP A 114 -9.41 -11.84 -0.06
CA ASP A 114 -10.10 -11.04 0.95
C ASP A 114 -9.14 -9.96 1.48
N THR A 115 -9.52 -8.71 1.28
CA THR A 115 -8.74 -7.54 1.69
C THR A 115 -9.43 -6.72 2.79
N SER A 116 -10.50 -7.24 3.39
CA SER A 116 -11.29 -6.52 4.42
C SER A 116 -10.45 -6.09 5.62
N GLY A 117 -9.47 -6.91 6.03
CA GLY A 117 -8.51 -6.56 7.08
C GLY A 117 -7.36 -5.67 6.60
N PHE A 118 -7.08 -5.63 5.30
CA PHE A 118 -5.93 -4.95 4.72
C PHE A 118 -6.26 -3.52 4.28
N PHE A 119 -7.34 -3.31 3.52
CA PHE A 119 -7.78 -1.96 3.15
C PHE A 119 -8.83 -1.48 4.14
N GLN A 120 -8.44 -0.55 4.99
CA GLN A 120 -9.31 0.09 5.96
C GLN A 120 -9.52 1.55 5.58
N THR A 121 -10.68 2.09 5.90
CA THR A 121 -11.02 3.49 5.66
C THR A 121 -11.49 4.10 6.97
N CYS A 122 -11.00 5.29 7.30
CA CYS A 122 -11.46 6.07 8.45
C CYS A 122 -11.80 7.49 8.02
N VAL A 123 -12.80 8.07 8.68
CA VAL A 123 -13.15 9.48 8.50
C VAL A 123 -12.42 10.33 9.53
N ASP A 124 -11.72 11.37 9.07
CA ASP A 124 -10.91 12.22 9.96
C ASP A 124 -11.77 12.83 11.08
N GLY A 125 -11.31 12.69 12.32
CA GLY A 125 -11.98 13.22 13.51
C GLY A 125 -13.25 12.48 13.98
N LEU A 126 -13.70 11.43 13.29
CA LEU A 126 -14.89 10.66 13.67
C LEU A 126 -14.57 9.24 14.15
N ASP A 127 -13.58 8.59 13.53
CA ASP A 127 -13.22 7.22 13.84
C ASP A 127 -11.90 7.17 14.63
N GLU A 128 -11.89 6.46 15.76
CA GLU A 128 -10.61 5.98 16.28
C GLU A 128 -10.10 4.87 15.34
N PRO A 129 -8.82 4.92 14.92
CA PRO A 129 -8.27 3.90 14.05
C PRO A 129 -8.20 2.56 14.81
N GLY A 130 -9.25 1.76 14.68
CA GLY A 130 -9.30 0.41 15.19
C GLY A 130 -8.46 -0.50 14.31
N PHE A 131 -7.20 -0.70 14.66
CA PHE A 131 -6.27 -1.52 13.88
C PHE A 131 -6.62 -3.02 13.81
N GLY A 132 -7.71 -3.45 14.48
CA GLY A 132 -8.18 -4.83 14.47
C GLY A 132 -7.10 -5.83 14.90
N ASP A 133 -7.23 -7.08 14.45
CA ASP A 133 -6.22 -8.14 14.64
C ASP A 133 -5.26 -8.25 13.43
N ALA A 134 -5.28 -7.24 12.53
CA ALA A 134 -4.51 -7.27 11.30
C ALA A 134 -3.04 -6.95 11.56
N SER A 135 -2.14 -7.90 11.24
CA SER A 135 -0.69 -7.65 11.36
C SER A 135 -0.18 -6.59 10.39
N VAL A 136 -0.89 -6.38 9.27
CA VAL A 136 -0.56 -5.41 8.22
C VAL A 136 -1.85 -4.78 7.68
N ALA A 137 -1.93 -3.46 7.64
CA ALA A 137 -3.06 -2.74 7.05
C ALA A 137 -2.67 -1.41 6.38
N LEU A 138 -3.48 -0.98 5.42
CA LEU A 138 -3.51 0.34 4.81
C LEU A 138 -4.75 1.08 5.26
N LEU A 139 -4.55 2.12 6.05
CA LEU A 139 -5.62 2.98 6.52
C LEU A 139 -5.73 4.22 5.63
N THR A 140 -6.80 4.31 4.86
CA THR A 140 -7.12 5.47 4.04
C THR A 140 -7.94 6.45 4.87
N THR A 141 -7.40 7.63 5.14
CA THR A 141 -8.14 8.70 5.83
C THR A 141 -8.79 9.61 4.79
N ILE A 142 -10.08 9.85 4.97
CA ILE A 142 -10.91 10.66 4.07
C ILE A 142 -11.63 11.77 4.85
N SER A 143 -11.88 12.88 4.18
CA SER A 143 -12.58 14.05 4.74
C SER A 143 -14.11 13.90 4.74
N ASP A 144 -14.65 13.04 3.89
CA ASP A 144 -16.09 12.84 3.71
C ASP A 144 -16.49 11.39 4.00
N ASN A 145 -17.75 11.17 4.39
CA ASN A 145 -18.26 9.81 4.61
C ASN A 145 -18.66 9.12 3.30
N SER A 146 -17.81 9.22 2.28
CA SER A 146 -18.01 8.58 0.99
C SER A 146 -18.04 7.06 1.17
N MET A 147 -19.15 6.42 0.79
CA MET A 147 -19.27 4.94 0.79
C MET A 147 -18.62 4.29 -0.45
N SER A 148 -17.81 5.04 -1.21
CA SER A 148 -17.06 4.49 -2.34
C SER A 148 -16.08 3.42 -1.88
N ARG A 149 -15.91 2.37 -2.69
CA ARG A 149 -14.86 1.36 -2.45
C ARG A 149 -13.45 1.87 -2.73
N VAL A 150 -13.33 2.96 -3.50
CA VAL A 150 -12.05 3.51 -3.95
C VAL A 150 -12.06 5.02 -3.77
N HIS A 151 -11.02 5.52 -3.11
CA HIS A 151 -10.81 6.95 -2.87
C HIS A 151 -9.58 7.41 -3.64
N TYR A 152 -9.78 8.29 -4.62
CA TYR A 152 -8.71 8.81 -5.49
C TYR A 152 -8.01 10.04 -4.91
N GLN A 153 -8.63 10.70 -3.93
CA GLN A 153 -8.12 11.90 -3.25
C GLN A 153 -8.24 11.75 -1.72
N PRO A 154 -7.55 10.78 -1.10
CA PRO A 154 -7.53 10.68 0.35
C PRO A 154 -6.72 11.85 0.95
N GLU A 155 -6.97 12.17 2.22
CA GLU A 155 -6.15 13.13 2.95
C GLU A 155 -4.75 12.56 3.21
N LYS A 156 -4.70 11.28 3.58
CA LYS A 156 -3.49 10.51 3.83
C LYS A 156 -3.80 9.02 3.80
N ILE A 157 -2.74 8.23 3.62
CA ILE A 157 -2.75 6.79 3.75
C ILE A 157 -1.69 6.40 4.77
N SER A 158 -2.11 5.72 5.82
CA SER A 158 -1.24 5.26 6.88
C SER A 158 -0.93 3.77 6.71
N VAL A 159 0.35 3.43 6.74
CA VAL A 159 0.85 2.06 6.75
C VAL A 159 0.89 1.60 8.20
N VAL A 160 0.15 0.54 8.51
CA VAL A 160 0.07 -0.03 9.86
C VAL A 160 0.73 -1.40 9.87
N LEU A 161 1.65 -1.60 10.81
CA LEU A 161 2.32 -2.89 11.06
C LEU A 161 2.24 -3.20 12.55
N GLU A 162 1.72 -4.38 12.90
CA GLU A 162 1.57 -4.81 14.30
C GLU A 162 0.87 -3.77 15.20
N GLY A 163 -0.13 -3.07 14.65
CA GLY A 163 -0.86 -2.00 15.34
C GLY A 163 -0.13 -0.66 15.44
N GLU A 164 1.08 -0.55 14.90
CA GLU A 164 1.86 0.69 14.88
C GLU A 164 1.80 1.37 13.51
N VAL A 165 1.54 2.68 13.49
CA VAL A 165 1.66 3.48 12.26
C VAL A 165 3.13 3.71 11.95
N VAL A 166 3.62 3.08 10.88
CA VAL A 166 5.03 3.13 10.49
C VAL A 166 5.33 4.19 9.43
N ALA A 167 4.33 4.59 8.63
CA ALA A 167 4.46 5.64 7.63
C ALA A 167 3.10 6.28 7.31
N THR A 168 3.11 7.56 6.94
CA THR A 168 1.94 8.30 6.45
C THR A 168 2.29 8.91 5.10
N LEU A 169 1.47 8.65 4.08
CA LEU A 169 1.77 8.93 2.70
C LEU A 169 0.56 9.54 1.97
N PRO A 170 0.77 10.33 0.90
CA PRO A 170 -0.34 11.01 0.23
C PRO A 170 -1.13 10.09 -0.71
N ARG A 171 -0.58 8.94 -1.15
CA ARG A 171 -1.17 8.13 -2.23
C ARG A 171 -1.00 6.64 -1.98
N LEU A 172 -1.93 5.85 -2.56
CA LEU A 172 -1.99 4.41 -2.33
C LEU A 172 -0.75 3.70 -2.86
N ALA A 173 -0.32 4.08 -4.06
CA ALA A 173 0.86 3.48 -4.66
C ALA A 173 2.15 3.76 -3.84
N ASP A 174 2.25 4.91 -3.18
CA ASP A 174 3.37 5.20 -2.28
C ASP A 174 3.35 4.26 -1.07
N ALA A 175 2.16 3.87 -0.59
CA ALA A 175 2.02 2.98 0.56
C ALA A 175 2.39 1.53 0.19
N PHE A 176 1.99 1.07 -0.99
CA PHE A 176 2.44 -0.21 -1.55
C PHE A 176 3.94 -0.28 -1.77
N LEU A 177 4.59 0.85 -2.08
CA LEU A 177 6.03 0.92 -2.24
C LEU A 177 6.78 0.52 -0.96
N ILE A 178 6.23 0.82 0.22
CA ILE A 178 6.82 0.47 1.52
C ILE A 178 6.66 -1.03 1.83
N PHE A 179 5.63 -1.70 1.29
CA PHE A 179 5.36 -3.11 1.54
C PHE A 179 6.13 -4.09 0.67
N GLN A 180 7.06 -3.63 -0.17
CA GLN A 180 7.80 -4.56 -1.02
C GLN A 180 8.62 -5.54 -0.19
N ARG A 181 8.14 -6.79 -0.19
CA ARG A 181 8.87 -7.94 0.29
C ARG A 181 10.04 -8.16 -0.67
N ILE A 182 11.25 -8.17 -0.13
CA ILE A 182 12.42 -8.65 -0.86
C ILE A 182 12.30 -10.17 -0.84
N ASP A 183 11.71 -10.75 -1.88
CA ASP A 183 11.83 -12.17 -2.09
C ASP A 183 13.29 -12.44 -2.47
N GLN A 184 14.04 -13.03 -1.53
CA GLN A 184 15.32 -13.64 -1.83
C GLN A 184 15.02 -14.94 -2.58
N ASP A 185 15.04 -14.89 -3.91
CA ASP A 185 15.21 -16.11 -4.70
C ASP A 185 16.54 -16.75 -4.26
N ASN A 186 16.45 -17.97 -3.74
CA ASN A 186 17.58 -18.84 -3.42
C ASN A 186 17.70 -19.93 -4.49
#